data_AF-A0A5N6VD39-F1
#
_entry.id   AF-A0A5N6VD39-F1
#
_cell.length_a   1.000
_cell.length_b   1.000
_cell.length_c   1.000
_cell.angle_alpha   90.00
_cell.angle_beta   90.00
_cell.angle_gamma   90.00
#
_symmetry.space_group_name_H-M   'P 1'
#
loop_
_entity.id
_entity.type
_entity.pdbx_description
1 polymer ?
#
loop_
_entity_poly.entity_id
_entity_poly.type
_entity_poly.pdbx_seq_one_letter_code
_entity_poly.pdbx_strand_id
1 'polypeptide(L)'
;MRYQALSLAILGLGKSYAAHFSDTCNSFDLQGSLLMAKCSESPNGYYYDTVVDLNKCVGNKDGVLIRGENVLGNMECSICLSIGTQIRCMCYGRKGVLAPSSVLDLDDFISNQGGTLTCDQEVQVAPR
;
A
#
# COMPACT_ATOMS: atom_id res chain seq x y z
N MET A 1 16.38 5.55 48.99
CA MET A 1 15.12 4.94 48.53
C MET A 1 15.01 5.15 47.03
N ARG A 2 15.08 4.08 46.23
CA ARG A 2 15.10 4.13 44.76
C ARG A 2 13.70 3.81 44.24
N TYR A 3 13.12 4.70 43.45
CA TYR A 3 11.86 4.48 42.74
C TYR A 3 12.09 3.43 41.65
N GLN A 4 11.42 2.28 41.74
CA GLN A 4 11.33 1.34 40.62
C GLN A 4 10.03 1.66 39.87
N ALA A 5 10.16 2.19 38.66
CA ALA A 5 9.05 2.35 37.74
C ALA A 5 8.63 0.97 37.22
N LEU A 6 7.37 0.59 37.47
CA LEU A 6 6.76 -0.61 36.89
C LEU A 6 6.52 -0.34 35.40
N SER A 7 7.34 -0.92 34.53
CA SER A 7 7.10 -0.91 33.09
C SER A 7 6.02 -1.94 32.74
N LEU A 8 4.78 -1.50 32.52
CA LEU A 8 3.79 -2.33 31.82
C LEU A 8 4.10 -2.30 30.33
N ALA A 9 4.76 -3.35 29.83
CA ALA A 9 4.83 -3.61 28.41
C ALA A 9 3.48 -4.15 27.95
N ILE A 10 2.70 -3.32 27.27
CA ILE A 10 1.49 -3.76 26.58
C ILE A 10 1.96 -4.52 25.34
N LEU A 11 1.87 -5.84 25.37
CA LEU A 11 2.01 -6.69 24.18
C LEU A 11 0.80 -6.46 23.28
N GLY A 12 0.88 -5.42 22.45
CA GLY A 12 -0.06 -5.23 21.36
C GLY A 12 0.12 -6.35 20.34
N LEU A 13 -0.78 -7.33 20.37
CA LEU A 13 -1.03 -8.27 19.27
C LEU A 13 -1.65 -7.51 18.09
N GLY A 14 -0.90 -6.60 17.48
CA GLY A 14 -1.29 -5.93 16.25
C GLY A 14 -1.02 -6.86 15.08
N LYS A 15 -1.88 -7.86 14.87
CA LYS A 15 -1.99 -8.44 13.52
C LYS A 15 -2.50 -7.30 12.64
N SER A 16 -1.61 -6.69 11.86
CA SER A 16 -1.99 -5.81 10.76
C SER A 16 -2.69 -6.71 9.75
N TYR A 17 -4.01 -6.82 9.91
CA TYR A 17 -4.87 -7.18 8.81
C TYR A 17 -4.93 -5.91 7.98
N ALA A 18 -4.30 -5.91 6.81
CA ALA A 18 -4.62 -4.91 5.79
C ALA A 18 -6.15 -4.97 5.64
N ALA A 19 -6.82 -3.90 6.02
CA ALA A 19 -8.26 -3.83 5.90
C ALA A 19 -8.51 -3.53 4.42
N HIS A 20 -8.48 -4.59 3.60
CA HIS A 20 -8.61 -4.58 2.14
C HIS A 20 -9.50 -3.42 1.70
N PHE A 21 -8.88 -2.36 1.15
CA PHE A 21 -9.61 -1.13 0.88
C PHE A 21 -10.78 -1.36 -0.08
N SER A 22 -10.66 -2.36 -0.97
CA SER A 22 -11.70 -2.69 -1.94
C SER A 22 -13.04 -3.13 -1.34
N ASP A 23 -13.06 -3.58 -0.08
CA ASP A 23 -14.30 -3.95 0.62
C ASP A 23 -15.22 -2.74 0.83
N THR A 24 -14.66 -1.54 0.91
CA THR A 24 -15.39 -0.30 1.26
C THR A 24 -15.05 0.87 0.35
N CYS A 25 -14.34 0.61 -0.75
CA CYS A 25 -14.01 1.58 -1.77
C CYS A 25 -14.39 1.07 -3.17
N ASN A 26 -14.61 1.97 -4.11
CA ASN A 26 -14.88 1.66 -5.51
C ASN A 26 -14.34 2.77 -6.43
N SER A 27 -14.62 2.65 -7.73
CA SER A 27 -14.26 3.65 -8.75
C SER A 27 -12.76 3.95 -8.79
N PHE A 28 -11.95 2.91 -8.89
CA PHE A 28 -10.49 3.00 -8.88
C PHE A 28 -9.95 3.55 -10.20
N ASP A 29 -9.10 4.56 -10.13
CA ASP A 29 -8.40 5.15 -11.27
C ASP A 29 -6.94 5.42 -10.92
N LEU A 30 -6.02 4.99 -11.79
CA LEU A 30 -4.59 5.16 -11.59
C LEU A 30 -4.05 6.23 -12.55
N GLN A 31 -3.59 7.35 -11.99
CA GLN A 31 -2.98 8.45 -12.72
C GLN A 31 -1.54 8.67 -12.25
N GLY A 32 -0.57 8.20 -13.04
CA GLY A 32 0.83 8.21 -12.62
C GLY A 32 1.04 7.32 -11.40
N SER A 33 1.44 7.91 -10.26
CA SER A 33 1.56 7.21 -8.98
C SER A 33 0.33 7.39 -8.08
N LEU A 34 -0.66 8.21 -8.48
CA LEU A 34 -1.83 8.50 -7.67
C LEU A 34 -2.93 7.49 -7.97
N LEU A 35 -3.32 6.72 -6.94
CA LEU A 35 -4.53 5.92 -6.98
C LEU A 35 -5.68 6.75 -6.40
N MET A 36 -6.62 7.09 -7.27
CA MET A 36 -7.87 7.75 -6.92
C MET A 36 -8.95 6.70 -6.71
N ALA A 37 -9.77 6.89 -5.67
CA ALA A 37 -10.88 6.01 -5.36
C ALA A 37 -12.02 6.80 -4.71
N LYS A 38 -13.19 6.17 -4.63
CA LYS A 38 -14.28 6.60 -3.75
C LYS A 38 -14.38 5.64 -2.59
N CYS A 39 -14.24 6.12 -1.36
CA CYS A 39 -14.25 5.29 -0.16
C CYS A 39 -15.35 5.71 0.82
N SER A 40 -15.90 4.76 1.56
CA SER A 40 -16.90 5.04 2.59
C SER A 40 -16.32 4.94 4.00
N GLU A 41 -16.79 5.80 4.91
CA GLU A 41 -16.43 5.71 6.34
C GLU A 41 -17.02 4.47 7.03
N SER A 42 -18.06 3.87 6.45
CA SER A 42 -18.69 2.65 6.96
C SER A 42 -19.30 1.83 5.82
N PRO A 43 -19.54 0.52 5.97
CA PRO A 43 -20.01 -0.34 4.87
C PRO A 43 -21.30 0.12 4.14
N ASN A 44 -22.13 0.94 4.80
CA ASN A 44 -23.38 1.48 4.23
C ASN A 44 -23.38 3.02 4.19
N GLY A 45 -22.21 3.65 4.31
CA GLY A 45 -22.07 5.11 4.35
C GLY A 45 -22.04 5.73 2.95
N TYR A 46 -21.95 7.06 2.94
CA TYR A 46 -21.65 7.79 1.72
C TYR A 46 -20.22 7.52 1.26
N TYR A 47 -20.00 7.62 -0.05
CA TYR A 47 -18.70 7.48 -0.66
C TYR A 47 -18.11 8.86 -0.97
N TYR A 48 -16.85 9.06 -0.61
CA TYR A 48 -16.11 10.30 -0.80
C TYR A 48 -14.88 10.05 -1.66
N ASP A 49 -14.53 11.02 -2.50
CA ASP A 49 -13.30 10.95 -3.29
C ASP A 49 -12.09 11.01 -2.36
N THR A 50 -11.14 10.11 -2.58
CA THR A 50 -9.89 10.02 -1.83
C THR A 50 -8.75 9.61 -2.76
N VAL A 51 -7.52 9.93 -2.35
CA VAL A 51 -6.32 9.68 -3.16
C VAL A 51 -5.18 9.22 -2.28
N VAL A 52 -4.46 8.21 -2.75
CA VAL A 52 -3.19 7.79 -2.16
C VAL A 52 -2.09 7.86 -3.22
N ASP A 53 -0.93 8.37 -2.83
CA ASP A 53 0.27 8.27 -3.66
C ASP A 53 0.92 6.91 -3.39
N LEU A 54 0.86 6.02 -4.38
CA LEU A 54 1.42 4.67 -4.31
C LEU A 54 2.95 4.68 -4.17
N ASN A 55 3.64 5.79 -4.50
CA ASN A 55 5.07 5.92 -4.21
C ASN A 55 5.39 5.92 -2.70
N LYS A 56 4.38 6.02 -1.84
CA LYS A 56 4.53 5.84 -0.39
C LYS A 56 4.59 4.37 0.05
N CYS A 57 4.18 3.41 -0.78
CA CYS A 57 4.14 2.01 -0.38
C CYS A 57 4.37 0.96 -1.48
N VAL A 58 4.63 1.36 -2.72
CA VAL A 58 5.00 0.48 -3.82
C VAL A 58 6.47 0.70 -4.19
N GLY A 59 7.22 -0.40 -4.26
CA GLY A 59 8.63 -0.46 -4.63
C GLY A 59 8.88 -1.43 -5.79
N ASN A 60 10.11 -1.43 -6.31
CA ASN A 60 10.60 -2.45 -7.24
C ASN A 60 11.77 -3.18 -6.61
N LYS A 61 11.76 -4.50 -6.73
CA LYS A 61 12.90 -5.36 -6.43
C LYS A 61 13.16 -6.25 -7.62
N ASP A 62 14.22 -5.95 -8.35
CA ASP A 62 14.71 -6.78 -9.45
C ASP A 62 13.69 -7.01 -10.58
N GLY A 63 12.80 -6.04 -10.83
CA GLY A 63 11.74 -6.10 -11.85
C GLY A 63 10.40 -6.60 -11.31
N VAL A 64 10.32 -6.84 -10.01
CA VAL A 64 9.12 -7.32 -9.31
C VAL A 64 8.57 -6.15 -8.48
N LEU A 65 7.29 -5.82 -8.68
CA LEU A 65 6.60 -4.86 -7.82
C LEU A 65 6.41 -5.49 -6.44
N ILE A 66 6.75 -4.74 -5.41
CA ILE A 66 6.68 -5.16 -4.01
C ILE A 66 6.12 -4.02 -3.15
N ARG A 67 5.82 -4.31 -1.89
CA ARG A 67 5.72 -3.26 -0.87
C ARG A 67 7.09 -2.59 -0.70
N GLY A 68 7.14 -1.28 -0.78
CA GLY A 68 8.37 -0.49 -0.78
C GLY A 68 8.07 0.97 -1.06
N GLU A 69 8.99 1.75 -1.62
CA GLU A 69 8.73 3.18 -1.88
C GLU A 69 9.32 3.64 -3.21
N ASN A 70 8.74 4.73 -3.73
CA ASN A 70 9.27 5.60 -4.78
C ASN A 70 9.58 4.95 -6.13
N VAL A 71 8.67 4.14 -6.67
CA VAL A 71 8.91 3.36 -7.90
C VAL A 71 8.06 3.73 -9.12
N LEU A 72 6.86 4.27 -8.94
CA LEU A 72 5.95 4.52 -10.05
C LEU A 72 6.22 5.88 -10.69
N GLY A 73 6.33 5.89 -12.02
CA GLY A 73 6.56 7.11 -12.79
C GLY A 73 8.00 7.63 -12.72
N ASN A 74 8.93 6.81 -12.19
CA ASN A 74 10.36 7.11 -12.18
C ASN A 74 11.08 6.31 -13.30
N MET A 75 12.42 6.27 -13.27
CA MET A 75 13.21 5.52 -14.26
C MET A 75 13.19 4.00 -14.05
N GLU A 76 12.72 3.49 -12.91
CA GLU A 76 12.69 2.07 -12.57
C GLU A 76 11.43 1.36 -13.07
N CYS A 77 10.26 1.97 -12.93
CA CYS A 77 9.00 1.43 -13.45
C CYS A 77 8.17 2.51 -14.17
N SER A 78 7.62 2.13 -15.32
CA SER A 78 6.80 2.97 -16.19
C SER A 78 5.63 2.17 -16.77
N ILE A 79 4.67 2.84 -17.42
CA ILE A 79 3.53 2.21 -18.10
C ILE A 79 2.81 1.24 -17.15
N CYS A 80 2.14 1.82 -16.16
CA CYS A 80 1.38 1.08 -15.17
C CYS A 80 -0.09 0.99 -15.57
N LEU A 81 -0.67 -0.19 -15.36
CA LEU A 81 -2.07 -0.47 -15.58
C LEU A 81 -2.66 -1.03 -14.29
N SER A 82 -3.87 -0.60 -13.95
CA SER A 82 -4.66 -1.14 -12.86
C SER A 82 -5.89 -1.86 -13.40
N ILE A 83 -6.23 -3.01 -12.79
CA ILE A 83 -7.50 -3.72 -13.00
C ILE A 83 -8.03 -4.09 -11.62
N GLY A 84 -9.06 -3.37 -11.17
CA GLY A 84 -9.51 -3.48 -9.79
C GLY A 84 -8.40 -3.03 -8.83
N THR A 85 -8.02 -3.93 -7.92
CA THR A 85 -6.97 -3.73 -6.92
C THR A 85 -5.59 -4.13 -7.42
N GLN A 86 -5.52 -4.83 -8.55
CA GLN A 86 -4.29 -5.37 -9.09
C GLN A 86 -3.60 -4.34 -9.97
N ILE A 87 -2.30 -4.14 -9.75
CA ILE A 87 -1.44 -3.32 -10.61
C ILE A 87 -0.35 -4.14 -11.27
N ARG A 88 0.03 -3.70 -12.47
CA ARG A 88 1.17 -4.22 -13.20
C ARG A 88 1.83 -3.10 -13.98
N CYS A 89 3.16 -3.06 -13.98
CA CYS A 89 3.95 -2.04 -14.67
C CYS A 89 5.01 -2.68 -15.55
N MET A 90 5.64 -1.87 -16.41
CA MET A 90 6.91 -2.22 -17.04
C MET A 90 8.05 -1.75 -16.13
N CYS A 91 8.84 -2.69 -15.61
CA CYS A 91 9.90 -2.42 -14.64
C CYS A 91 11.26 -2.92 -15.10
N TYR A 92 12.32 -2.22 -14.72
CA TYR A 92 13.69 -2.67 -14.91
C TYR A 92 14.07 -3.71 -13.86
N GLY A 93 14.54 -4.87 -14.33
CA GLY A 93 15.14 -5.90 -13.49
C GLY A 93 16.66 -5.80 -13.38
N ARG A 94 17.31 -6.76 -12.70
CA ARG A 94 18.78 -6.80 -12.47
C ARG A 94 19.65 -6.60 -13.71
N LYS A 95 19.16 -7.02 -14.87
CA LYS A 95 19.88 -6.94 -16.15
C LYS A 95 19.67 -5.62 -16.88
N GLY A 96 18.98 -4.64 -16.28
CA GLY A 96 18.61 -3.39 -16.93
C GLY A 96 17.64 -3.57 -18.09
N VAL A 97 16.92 -4.70 -18.14
CA VAL A 97 15.90 -4.96 -19.16
C VAL A 97 14.55 -4.51 -18.61
N LEU A 98 13.88 -3.65 -19.37
CA LEU A 98 12.50 -3.25 -19.11
C LEU A 98 11.57 -4.40 -19.51
N ALA A 99 10.86 -4.95 -18.55
CA ALA A 99 9.93 -6.05 -18.77
C ALA A 99 8.69 -5.87 -17.90
N PRO A 100 7.56 -6.51 -18.26
CA PRO A 100 6.40 -6.46 -17.39
C PRO A 100 6.67 -7.10 -16.03
N SER A 101 6.26 -6.46 -14.95
CA SER A 101 6.32 -6.99 -13.60
C SER A 101 5.35 -8.16 -13.38
N SER A 102 5.49 -8.83 -12.23
CA SER A 102 4.37 -9.59 -11.66
C SER A 102 3.22 -8.64 -11.30
N VAL A 103 2.03 -9.21 -11.16
CA VAL A 103 0.88 -8.50 -10.58
C VAL A 103 1.14 -8.27 -9.09
N LEU A 104 0.87 -7.06 -8.63
CA LEU A 104 0.84 -6.71 -7.21
C LEU A 104 -0.61 -6.37 -6.86
N ASP A 105 -1.16 -7.02 -5.83
CA ASP A 105 -2.49 -6.70 -5.31
C ASP A 105 -2.35 -5.60 -4.25
N LEU A 106 -3.02 -4.48 -4.47
CA LEU A 106 -2.97 -3.34 -3.56
C LEU A 106 -3.77 -3.58 -2.28
N ASP A 107 -4.73 -4.51 -2.30
CA ASP A 107 -5.47 -4.90 -1.09
C ASP A 107 -4.56 -5.52 -0.02
N ASP A 108 -3.35 -5.98 -0.39
CA ASP A 108 -2.40 -6.57 0.55
C ASP A 108 -1.79 -5.56 1.54
N PHE A 109 -1.80 -4.26 1.23
CA PHE A 109 -1.13 -3.23 2.04
C PHE A 109 -1.70 -1.82 1.89
N ILE A 110 -2.87 -1.67 1.29
CA ILE A 110 -3.63 -0.42 1.27
C ILE A 110 -4.97 -0.65 1.96
N SER A 111 -5.30 0.25 2.87
CA SER A 111 -6.52 0.20 3.66
C SER A 111 -7.36 1.45 3.49
N ASN A 112 -8.67 1.31 3.71
CA ASN A 112 -9.56 2.44 3.94
C ASN A 112 -9.64 2.76 5.45
N GLN A 113 -9.06 3.88 5.86
CA GLN A 113 -9.06 4.33 7.25
C GLN A 113 -10.07 5.47 7.41
N GLY A 114 -11.32 5.13 7.76
CA GLY A 114 -12.38 6.11 7.99
C GLY A 114 -12.65 6.99 6.78
N GLY A 115 -12.77 6.40 5.59
CA GLY A 115 -12.99 7.13 4.32
C GLY A 115 -11.71 7.61 3.63
N THR A 116 -10.54 7.45 4.26
CA THR A 116 -9.25 7.87 3.70
C THR A 116 -8.42 6.69 3.24
N LEU A 117 -8.12 6.64 1.94
CA LEU A 117 -7.26 5.62 1.36
C LEU A 117 -5.80 5.82 1.81
N THR A 118 -5.21 4.78 2.40
CA THR A 118 -3.93 4.90 3.11
C THR A 118 -3.05 3.69 2.86
N CYS A 119 -1.76 3.92 2.59
CA CYS A 119 -0.75 2.89 2.64
C CYS A 119 -0.54 2.41 4.07
N ASP A 120 -0.62 1.11 4.31
CA ASP A 120 -0.40 0.55 5.64
C ASP A 120 1.06 0.73 6.07
N GLN A 121 1.31 0.82 7.38
CA GLN A 121 2.68 0.83 7.91
C GLN A 121 3.25 -0.59 7.96
N GLU A 122 4.52 -0.72 7.58
CA GLU A 122 5.23 -1.99 7.70
C GLU A 122 5.52 -2.22 9.19
N VAL A 123 4.89 -3.24 9.79
CA VAL A 123 5.13 -3.58 11.19
C VAL A 123 6.54 -4.15 11.27
N GLN A 124 7.50 -3.34 11.72
CA GLN A 124 8.85 -3.83 11.98
C GLN A 124 8.82 -4.82 13.15
N VAL A 125 8.89 -6.11 12.83
CA VAL A 125 9.11 -7.15 13.83
C VAL A 125 10.55 -7.01 14.30
N ALA A 126 10.75 -6.45 15.50
CA ALA A 126 12.07 -6.34 16.11
C ALA A 126 12.74 -7.72 16.14
N PRO A 127 14.03 -7.84 15.77
CA PRO A 127 14.76 -9.09 15.90
C PRO A 127 14.79 -9.50 17.38
N ARG A 128 14.45 -10.77 17.63
CA ARG A 128 14.52 -11.40 18.95
C ARG A 128 15.94 -11.41 19.52
#